data_AF-A0AAW2F6R9-F1
#
_entry.id   AF-A0AAW2F6R9-F1
#
_cell.length_a   1.000
_cell.length_b   1.000
_cell.length_c   1.000
_cell.angle_alpha   90.00
_cell.angle_beta   90.00
_cell.angle_gamma   90.00
#
_symmetry.space_group_name_H-M   'P 1'
#
loop_
_entity.id
_entity.type
_entity.pdbx_description
1 polymer ?
#
loop_
_entity_poly.entity_id
_entity_poly.type
_entity_poly.pdbx_seq_one_letter_code
_entity_poly.pdbx_strand_id
1 'polypeptide(L)'
;MSSDTCLDMEMRKLKPAELYTLASILSISDSWKKLMSTVSKEGNTPRFSSDHISIVEQAACKDKRNAAQIFLEEWSTMGRKRPTLKLLLELLVKVELFRAADYIACDILKQEPPKRPDYGPAAAIDTSEAAINQLLDKQMLPQNKFANSIILDSTSELISEINRIYPSEKSTDVQAVQYYKCEELSSEELPVVLNNCK
;
A
#
# COMPACT_ATOMS: atom_id res chain seq x y z
N MET A 1 -34.12 15.44 -3.57
CA MET A 1 -34.33 13.98 -3.53
C MET A 1 -33.16 13.41 -2.73
N SER A 2 -33.46 12.85 -1.56
CA SER A 2 -32.53 12.68 -0.42
C SER A 2 -31.22 11.97 -0.76
N SER A 3 -30.11 12.65 -0.50
CA SER A 3 -28.75 12.08 -0.45
C SER A 3 -28.61 10.98 0.61
N ASP A 4 -29.41 11.04 1.67
CA ASP A 4 -29.29 10.17 2.85
C ASP A 4 -29.61 8.70 2.54
N THR A 5 -30.57 8.42 1.65
CA THR A 5 -30.95 7.04 1.32
C THR A 5 -29.87 6.26 0.58
N CYS A 6 -28.87 6.92 0.00
CA CYS A 6 -27.77 6.27 -0.73
C CYS A 6 -26.59 5.91 0.17
N LEU A 7 -26.35 6.69 1.23
CA LEU A 7 -25.23 6.49 2.16
C LEU A 7 -25.41 5.23 3.03
N ASP A 8 -26.65 4.96 3.43
CA ASP A 8 -27.00 3.78 4.23
C ASP A 8 -27.15 2.50 3.37
N MET A 9 -26.90 2.58 2.06
CA MET A 9 -26.88 1.41 1.18
C MET A 9 -25.80 0.42 1.66
N GLU A 10 -26.20 -0.85 1.84
CA GLU A 10 -25.27 -1.93 2.18
C GLU A 10 -24.34 -2.22 1.00
N MET A 11 -23.05 -2.48 1.26
CA MET A 11 -22.05 -2.74 0.22
C MET A 11 -22.43 -3.89 -0.72
N ARG A 12 -23.10 -4.93 -0.21
CA ARG A 12 -23.54 -6.09 -1.02
C ARG A 12 -24.61 -5.76 -2.07
N LYS A 13 -25.14 -4.52 -2.06
CA LYS A 13 -26.11 -4.02 -3.03
C LYS A 13 -25.47 -3.28 -4.20
N LEU A 14 -24.15 -3.06 -4.16
CA LEU A 14 -23.40 -2.54 -5.29
C LEU A 14 -23.58 -3.44 -6.51
N LYS A 15 -23.63 -2.85 -7.70
CA LYS A 15 -23.64 -3.63 -8.93
C LYS A 15 -22.31 -4.37 -9.07
N PRO A 16 -22.28 -5.55 -9.72
CA PRO A 16 -21.04 -6.29 -9.95
C PRO A 16 -19.93 -5.45 -10.61
N ALA A 17 -20.29 -4.60 -11.57
CA ALA A 17 -19.35 -3.70 -12.23
C ALA A 17 -18.76 -2.64 -11.27
N GLU A 18 -19.59 -2.07 -10.40
CA GLU A 18 -19.16 -1.07 -9.40
C GLU A 18 -18.19 -1.70 -8.39
N LEU A 19 -18.52 -2.90 -7.91
CA LEU A 19 -17.65 -3.66 -7.00
C LEU A 19 -16.31 -4.03 -7.67
N TYR A 20 -16.35 -4.45 -8.93
CA TYR A 20 -15.15 -4.81 -9.69
C TYR A 20 -14.21 -3.61 -9.90
N THR A 21 -14.76 -2.44 -10.26
CA THR A 21 -13.97 -1.22 -10.42
C THR A 21 -13.35 -0.79 -9.08
N LEU A 22 -14.13 -0.80 -8.00
CA LEU A 22 -13.64 -0.51 -6.66
C LEU A 22 -12.51 -1.47 -6.24
N ALA A 23 -12.70 -2.77 -6.45
CA ALA A 23 -11.69 -3.79 -6.17
C ALA A 23 -10.40 -3.52 -6.97
N SER A 24 -10.53 -3.20 -8.26
CA SER A 24 -9.40 -2.89 -9.14
C SER A 24 -8.60 -1.68 -8.65
N ILE A 25 -9.28 -0.63 -8.16
CA ILE A 25 -8.62 0.53 -7.54
C ILE A 25 -7.85 0.11 -6.28
N LEU A 26 -8.47 -0.71 -5.42
CA LEU A 26 -7.88 -1.15 -4.15
C LEU A 26 -6.78 -2.21 -4.31
N SER A 27 -6.69 -2.89 -5.45
CA SER A 27 -5.57 -3.79 -5.74
C SER A 27 -4.27 -3.06 -6.00
N ILE A 28 -4.32 -1.79 -6.38
CA ILE A 28 -3.11 -1.00 -6.60
C ILE A 28 -2.36 -0.88 -5.28
N SER A 29 -1.09 -1.30 -5.31
CA SER A 29 -0.20 -1.31 -4.14
C SER A 29 -0.77 -2.06 -2.93
N ASP A 30 -1.60 -3.08 -3.17
CA ASP A 30 -2.28 -3.84 -2.10
C ASP A 30 -3.03 -2.97 -1.09
N SER A 31 -3.60 -1.85 -1.55
CA SER A 31 -4.33 -0.90 -0.69
C SER A 31 -5.50 -1.54 0.06
N TRP A 32 -6.08 -2.61 -0.47
CA TRP A 32 -7.08 -3.44 0.20
C TRP A 32 -6.62 -3.98 1.55
N LYS A 33 -5.33 -4.29 1.74
CA LYS A 33 -4.76 -4.74 3.03
C LYS A 33 -4.84 -3.63 4.09
N LYS A 34 -4.54 -2.39 3.68
CA LYS A 34 -4.64 -1.18 4.53
C LYS A 34 -6.08 -0.91 4.94
N LEU A 35 -7.02 -1.09 4.01
CA LEU A 35 -8.46 -0.99 4.33
C LEU A 35 -8.88 -2.10 5.29
N MET A 36 -8.55 -3.36 4.99
CA MET A 36 -8.92 -4.54 5.79
C MET A 36 -8.41 -4.44 7.23
N SER A 37 -7.17 -3.99 7.45
CA SER A 37 -6.59 -3.82 8.80
C SER A 37 -7.27 -2.71 9.62
N THR A 38 -7.97 -1.78 8.96
CA THR A 38 -8.65 -0.65 9.63
C THR A 38 -10.08 -0.98 10.01
N VAL A 39 -10.67 -2.06 9.47
CA VAL A 39 -12.03 -2.48 9.83
C VAL A 39 -12.04 -2.96 11.29
N SER A 40 -12.89 -2.35 12.11
CA SER A 40 -13.07 -2.71 13.53
C SER A 40 -14.47 -3.28 13.80
N LYS A 41 -14.58 -4.02 14.90
CA LYS A 41 -15.85 -4.42 15.53
C LYS A 41 -16.31 -3.33 16.50
N GLU A 42 -17.50 -3.50 17.07
CA GLU A 42 -17.95 -2.72 18.22
C GLU A 42 -16.90 -2.83 19.35
N GLY A 43 -16.49 -1.69 19.92
CA GLY A 43 -15.43 -1.63 20.93
C GLY A 43 -14.00 -1.53 20.37
N ASN A 44 -13.81 -1.04 19.14
CA ASN A 44 -12.50 -0.74 18.52
C ASN A 44 -11.54 -1.93 18.39
N THR A 45 -12.04 -3.16 18.54
CA THR A 45 -11.22 -4.36 18.31
C THR A 45 -11.11 -4.59 16.80
N PRO A 46 -9.90 -4.86 16.25
CA PRO A 46 -9.72 -5.20 14.85
C PRO A 46 -10.64 -6.35 14.44
N ARG A 47 -11.33 -6.19 13.32
CA ARG A 47 -12.22 -7.24 12.81
C ARG A 47 -11.44 -8.35 12.11
N PHE A 48 -10.37 -7.96 11.44
CA PHE A 48 -9.47 -8.83 10.71
C PHE A 48 -8.07 -8.79 11.32
N SER A 49 -7.34 -9.89 11.15
CA SER A 49 -5.96 -10.06 11.59
C SER A 49 -5.06 -10.30 10.38
N SER A 50 -3.74 -10.39 10.59
CA SER A 50 -2.77 -10.80 9.57
C SER A 50 -3.15 -12.13 8.92
N ASP A 51 -3.61 -13.10 9.71
CA ASP A 51 -3.97 -14.43 9.22
C ASP A 51 -5.13 -14.35 8.21
N HIS A 52 -6.11 -13.48 8.47
CA HIS A 52 -7.20 -13.26 7.53
C HIS A 52 -6.72 -12.63 6.21
N ILE A 53 -5.73 -11.74 6.26
CA ILE A 53 -5.09 -11.18 5.06
C ILE A 53 -4.42 -12.31 4.27
N SER A 54 -3.63 -13.16 4.93
CA SER A 54 -2.97 -14.29 4.28
C SER A 54 -3.94 -15.31 3.67
N ILE A 55 -5.10 -15.55 4.31
CA ILE A 55 -6.16 -16.40 3.74
C ILE A 55 -6.69 -15.81 2.43
N VAL A 56 -6.94 -14.49 2.40
CA VAL A 56 -7.41 -13.81 1.18
C VAL A 56 -6.35 -13.88 0.07
N GLU A 57 -5.07 -13.69 0.38
CA GLU A 57 -3.97 -13.82 -0.59
C GLU A 57 -3.88 -15.24 -1.16
N GLN A 58 -3.97 -16.26 -0.31
CA GLN A 58 -3.93 -17.65 -0.75
C GLN A 58 -5.13 -18.00 -1.63
N ALA A 59 -6.33 -17.53 -1.26
CA ALA A 59 -7.53 -17.71 -2.08
C ALA A 59 -7.41 -17.00 -3.43
N ALA A 60 -6.91 -15.77 -3.45
CA ALA A 60 -6.66 -15.01 -4.68
C ALA A 60 -5.67 -15.73 -5.61
N CYS A 61 -4.58 -16.28 -5.06
CA CYS A 61 -3.59 -17.05 -5.80
C CYS A 61 -4.20 -18.33 -6.39
N LYS A 62 -4.90 -19.11 -5.57
CA LYS A 62 -5.53 -20.38 -5.97
C LYS A 62 -6.59 -20.19 -7.06
N ASP A 63 -7.46 -19.21 -6.88
CA ASP A 63 -8.60 -18.98 -7.77
C ASP A 63 -8.25 -18.07 -8.96
N LYS A 64 -7.02 -17.52 -8.99
CA LYS A 64 -6.57 -16.51 -9.95
C LYS A 64 -7.52 -15.30 -9.99
N ARG A 65 -7.98 -14.86 -8.82
CA ARG A 65 -8.94 -13.77 -8.64
C ARG A 65 -8.30 -12.57 -7.98
N ASN A 66 -8.95 -11.42 -8.12
CA ASN A 66 -8.55 -10.19 -7.46
C ASN A 66 -8.75 -10.32 -5.93
N ALA A 67 -7.67 -10.20 -5.14
CA ALA A 67 -7.70 -10.29 -3.68
C ALA A 67 -8.62 -9.25 -3.02
N ALA A 68 -8.59 -8.00 -3.53
CA ALA A 68 -9.47 -6.94 -3.04
C ALA A 68 -10.94 -7.28 -3.30
N GLN A 69 -11.25 -7.90 -4.44
CA GLN A 69 -12.62 -8.34 -4.75
C GLN A 69 -13.08 -9.44 -3.78
N ILE A 70 -12.26 -10.46 -3.53
CA ILE A 70 -12.56 -11.52 -2.55
C ILE A 70 -12.84 -10.90 -1.18
N PHE A 71 -11.96 -10.00 -0.73
CA PHE A 71 -12.13 -9.29 0.54
C PHE A 71 -13.45 -8.51 0.60
N LEU A 72 -13.78 -7.73 -0.43
CA LEU A 72 -15.00 -6.93 -0.44
C LEU A 72 -16.27 -7.79 -0.50
N GLU A 73 -16.29 -8.86 -1.29
CA GLU A 73 -17.40 -9.81 -1.36
C GLU A 73 -17.66 -10.43 0.03
N GLU A 74 -16.60 -10.93 0.67
CA GLU A 74 -16.67 -11.50 2.00
C GLU A 74 -17.17 -10.46 3.02
N TRP A 75 -16.48 -9.33 3.14
CA TRP A 75 -16.79 -8.31 4.14
C TRP A 75 -18.21 -7.73 3.97
N SER A 76 -18.67 -7.54 2.73
CA SER A 76 -20.01 -7.01 2.42
C SER A 76 -21.15 -7.87 2.98
N THR A 77 -20.88 -9.16 3.21
CA THR A 77 -21.83 -10.16 3.71
C THR A 77 -21.50 -10.64 5.13
N MET A 78 -20.64 -9.95 5.87
CA MET A 78 -20.27 -10.31 7.23
C MET A 78 -21.09 -9.59 8.33
N GLY A 79 -21.42 -10.31 9.40
CA GLY A 79 -22.00 -9.75 10.64
C GLY A 79 -23.49 -9.38 10.59
N ARG A 80 -24.11 -9.17 11.76
CA ARG A 80 -25.55 -8.81 11.84
C ARG A 80 -25.82 -7.42 11.25
N LYS A 81 -25.00 -6.43 11.61
CA LYS A 81 -24.98 -5.11 11.00
C LYS A 81 -24.04 -5.13 9.79
N ARG A 82 -24.60 -4.99 8.59
CA ARG A 82 -23.84 -5.02 7.34
C ARG A 82 -23.07 -3.72 7.15
N PRO A 83 -21.89 -3.76 6.51
CA PRO A 83 -21.17 -2.54 6.18
C PRO A 83 -21.92 -1.75 5.10
N THR A 84 -22.01 -0.44 5.29
CA THR A 84 -22.67 0.51 4.37
C THR A 84 -21.65 1.30 3.57
N LEU A 85 -22.09 1.98 2.51
CA LEU A 85 -21.25 2.90 1.75
C LEU A 85 -20.74 4.06 2.59
N LYS A 86 -21.52 4.53 3.55
CA LYS A 86 -21.07 5.51 4.56
C LYS A 86 -19.87 5.01 5.34
N LEU A 87 -19.97 3.82 5.94
CA LEU A 87 -18.86 3.23 6.71
C LEU A 87 -17.63 3.01 5.83
N LEU A 88 -17.81 2.51 4.62
CA LEU A 88 -16.73 2.31 3.66
C LEU A 88 -16.02 3.62 3.34
N LEU A 89 -16.77 4.68 3.02
CA LEU A 89 -16.22 6.00 2.69
C LEU A 89 -15.42 6.59 3.85
N GLU A 90 -15.97 6.52 5.07
CA GLU A 90 -15.29 6.97 6.30
C GLU A 90 -13.95 6.24 6.50
N LEU A 91 -13.95 4.92 6.32
CA LEU A 91 -12.73 4.11 6.45
C LEU A 91 -11.70 4.45 5.36
N LEU A 92 -12.13 4.60 4.10
CA LEU A 92 -11.25 4.96 2.99
C LEU A 92 -10.58 6.32 3.19
N VAL A 93 -11.33 7.32 3.68
CA VAL A 93 -10.78 8.65 4.01
C VAL A 93 -9.82 8.55 5.20
N LYS A 94 -10.19 7.80 6.25
CA LYS A 94 -9.34 7.58 7.42
C LYS A 94 -7.97 6.97 7.06
N VAL A 95 -7.93 6.08 6.07
CA VAL A 95 -6.69 5.48 5.57
C VAL A 95 -6.10 6.19 4.36
N GLU A 96 -6.60 7.38 4.01
CA GLU A 96 -6.11 8.20 2.89
C GLU A 96 -6.13 7.48 1.53
N LEU A 97 -7.02 6.51 1.34
CA LEU A 97 -7.24 5.82 0.08
C LEU A 97 -8.19 6.63 -0.82
N PHE A 98 -7.78 7.86 -1.12
CA PHE A 98 -8.65 8.86 -1.73
C PHE A 98 -9.16 8.48 -3.11
N ARG A 99 -8.39 7.76 -3.94
CA ARG A 99 -8.86 7.33 -5.26
C ARG A 99 -10.10 6.42 -5.17
N ALA A 100 -10.13 5.52 -4.19
CA ALA A 100 -11.30 4.69 -3.94
C ALA A 100 -12.43 5.50 -3.28
N ALA A 101 -12.09 6.43 -2.40
CA ALA A 101 -13.06 7.32 -1.76
C ALA A 101 -13.77 8.23 -2.77
N ASP A 102 -13.03 8.81 -3.71
CA ASP A 102 -13.55 9.61 -4.82
C ASP A 102 -14.49 8.77 -5.69
N TYR A 103 -14.11 7.52 -6.01
CA TYR A 103 -14.96 6.63 -6.80
C TYR A 103 -16.31 6.36 -6.10
N ILE A 104 -16.31 6.07 -4.79
CA ILE A 104 -17.55 5.91 -4.04
C ILE A 104 -18.38 7.21 -4.05
N ALA A 105 -17.75 8.35 -3.74
CA ALA A 105 -18.46 9.62 -3.63
C ALA A 105 -19.00 10.12 -4.98
N CYS A 106 -18.13 10.23 -5.99
CA CYS A 106 -18.44 10.84 -7.27
C CYS A 106 -19.18 9.88 -8.22
N ASP A 107 -18.74 8.63 -8.34
CA ASP A 107 -19.27 7.70 -9.34
C ASP A 107 -20.50 6.94 -8.85
N ILE A 108 -20.52 6.51 -7.58
CA ILE A 108 -21.64 5.73 -7.03
C ILE A 108 -22.67 6.64 -6.35
N LEU A 109 -22.24 7.48 -5.41
CA LEU A 109 -23.14 8.32 -4.61
C LEU A 109 -23.57 9.62 -5.30
N LYS A 110 -22.85 10.03 -6.36
CA LYS A 110 -23.05 11.31 -7.08
C LYS A 110 -22.96 12.53 -6.16
N GLN A 111 -21.99 12.51 -5.26
CA GLN A 111 -21.69 13.55 -4.27
C GLN A 111 -20.32 14.19 -4.55
N GLU A 112 -20.00 15.25 -3.82
CA GLU A 112 -18.69 15.87 -3.87
C GLU A 112 -17.59 14.94 -3.33
N PRO A 113 -16.36 15.02 -3.88
CA PRO A 113 -15.25 14.22 -3.40
C PRO A 113 -14.88 14.59 -1.96
N PRO A 114 -14.34 13.64 -1.18
CA PRO A 114 -13.90 13.90 0.18
C PRO A 114 -12.78 14.95 0.22
N LYS A 115 -12.82 15.81 1.25
CA LYS A 115 -11.80 16.84 1.47
C LYS A 115 -10.42 16.19 1.68
N ARG A 116 -9.41 16.71 0.98
CA ARG A 116 -8.00 16.32 1.15
C ARG A 116 -7.42 16.93 2.43
N PRO A 117 -6.46 16.25 3.08
CA PRO A 117 -5.75 16.82 4.22
C PRO A 117 -4.90 18.01 3.78
N ASP A 118 -4.63 18.94 4.69
CA ASP A 118 -3.80 20.12 4.42
C ASP A 118 -2.29 19.79 4.40
N TYR A 119 -1.92 18.59 4.86
CA TYR A 119 -0.56 18.07 4.90
C TYR A 119 -0.50 16.61 4.45
N GLY A 120 0.70 16.11 4.14
CA GLY A 120 0.93 14.73 3.73
C GLY A 120 0.85 14.53 2.21
N PRO A 121 0.92 13.26 1.74
CA PRO A 121 1.08 12.96 0.31
C PRO A 121 -0.17 13.29 -0.52
N ALA A 122 -1.34 13.40 0.11
CA ALA A 122 -2.60 13.71 -0.55
C ALA A 122 -2.96 15.20 -0.52
N ALA A 123 -2.15 16.04 0.13
CA ALA A 123 -2.38 17.48 0.22
C ALA A 123 -2.20 18.17 -1.13
N ALA A 124 -3.01 19.19 -1.38
CA ALA A 124 -2.87 20.01 -2.59
C ALA A 124 -1.56 20.80 -2.52
N ILE A 125 -0.86 20.88 -3.65
CA ILE A 125 0.36 21.67 -3.77
C ILE A 125 0.01 22.96 -4.50
N ASP A 126 0.43 24.10 -3.95
CA ASP A 126 0.32 25.38 -4.63
C ASP A 126 1.38 25.45 -5.75
N THR A 127 0.90 25.43 -6.99
CA THR A 127 1.73 25.56 -8.20
C THR A 127 1.70 26.98 -8.77
N SER A 128 1.31 27.98 -7.98
CA SER A 128 1.38 29.38 -8.39
C SER A 128 2.82 29.84 -8.60
N GLU A 129 3.02 30.78 -9.51
CA GLU A 129 4.35 31.34 -9.81
C GLU A 129 4.99 31.97 -8.56
N ALA A 130 4.17 32.58 -7.69
CA ALA A 130 4.63 33.12 -6.42
C ALA A 130 5.19 32.04 -5.48
N ALA A 131 4.51 30.90 -5.35
CA ALA A 131 4.99 29.78 -4.54
C ALA A 131 6.27 29.16 -5.14
N ILE A 132 6.34 29.03 -6.47
CA ILE A 132 7.51 28.50 -7.17
C ILE A 132 8.73 29.41 -6.97
N ASN A 133 8.59 30.72 -7.16
CA ASN A 133 9.69 31.68 -6.97
C ASN A 133 10.21 31.68 -5.53
N GLN A 134 9.32 31.62 -4.54
CA GLN A 134 9.73 31.50 -3.13
C GLN A 134 10.52 30.22 -2.84
N LEU A 135 10.20 29.11 -3.51
CA LEU A 135 10.95 27.84 -3.36
C LEU A 135 12.34 27.94 -4.00
N LEU A 136 12.46 28.57 -5.17
CA LEU A 136 13.74 28.81 -5.84
C LEU A 136 14.66 29.71 -5.01
N ASP A 137 14.14 30.80 -4.45
CA ASP A 137 14.88 31.71 -3.60
C ASP A 137 15.42 31.01 -2.34
N LYS A 138 14.63 30.10 -1.74
CA LYS A 138 15.06 29.30 -0.58
C LYS A 138 16.18 28.31 -0.93
N GLN A 139 16.22 27.78 -2.16
CA GLN A 139 17.28 26.87 -2.60
C GLN A 139 18.59 27.61 -2.96
N MET A 140 18.50 28.88 -3.36
CA MET A 140 19.65 29.73 -3.69
C MET A 140 20.37 30.30 -2.45
N LEU A 141 19.92 30.01 -1.22
CA LEU A 141 20.60 30.44 0.01
C LEU A 141 21.98 29.73 0.13
N PRO A 142 23.08 30.43 0.50
CA PRO A 142 24.42 29.87 0.39
C PRO A 142 24.63 28.66 1.32
N GLN A 143 24.88 27.49 0.74
CA GLN A 143 25.52 26.32 1.37
C GLN A 143 27.00 26.62 1.68
N ASN A 144 27.30 27.75 2.32
CA ASN A 144 28.67 28.18 2.59
C ASN A 144 29.02 28.12 4.09
N LYS A 145 28.59 27.04 4.76
CA LYS A 145 28.96 26.73 6.16
C LYS A 145 29.48 25.31 6.38
N PHE A 146 29.86 24.59 5.33
CA PHE A 146 30.57 23.29 5.47
C PHE A 146 32.08 23.38 5.23
N ALA A 147 32.63 24.57 4.97
CA ALA A 147 34.04 24.72 4.59
C ALA A 147 35.04 24.93 5.73
N ASN A 148 34.61 25.03 7.01
CA ASN A 148 35.53 25.43 8.10
C ASN A 148 35.51 24.52 9.36
N SER A 149 35.44 23.19 9.24
CA SER A 149 35.74 22.32 10.41
C SER A 149 36.56 21.07 10.12
N ILE A 150 37.30 21.01 9.02
CA ILE A 150 38.41 20.07 8.90
C ILE A 150 39.68 20.84 9.24
N ILE A 151 39.82 21.16 10.54
CA ILE A 151 41.12 21.50 11.09
C ILE A 151 41.92 20.19 11.08
N LEU A 152 42.89 20.22 10.19
CA LEU A 152 44.09 19.42 10.10
C LEU A 152 44.73 19.20 11.49
N ASP A 153 44.37 18.12 12.18
CA ASP A 153 45.23 17.52 13.20
C ASP A 153 45.51 16.06 12.80
N SER A 154 46.73 15.88 12.29
CA SER A 154 47.52 14.66 12.12
C SER A 154 46.79 13.31 12.12
N THR A 155 46.33 12.89 10.94
CA THR A 155 45.90 11.50 10.67
C THR A 155 47.01 10.46 10.83
N SER A 156 48.28 10.86 11.01
CA SER A 156 49.40 9.93 11.20
C SER A 156 49.44 9.28 12.58
N GLU A 157 48.94 9.95 13.62
CA GLU A 157 48.99 9.42 15.00
C GLU A 157 47.85 8.44 15.30
N LEU A 158 46.67 8.63 14.70
CA LEU A 158 45.54 7.72 14.86
C LEU A 158 45.74 6.38 14.14
N ILE A 159 46.41 6.39 12.97
CA ILE A 159 46.62 5.17 12.18
C ILE A 159 47.65 4.24 12.87
N SER A 160 48.65 4.78 13.56
CA SER A 160 49.60 4.00 14.35
C SER A 160 48.98 3.40 15.61
N GLU A 161 48.04 4.09 16.26
CA GLU A 161 47.35 3.54 17.45
C GLU A 161 46.36 2.41 17.07
N ILE A 162 45.65 2.53 15.94
CA ILE A 162 44.73 1.48 15.44
C ILE A 162 45.48 0.18 15.13
N ASN A 163 46.65 0.27 14.50
CA ASN A 163 47.46 -0.91 14.17
C ASN A 163 48.14 -1.55 15.40
N ARG A 164 48.17 -0.85 16.55
CA ARG A 164 48.69 -1.38 17.81
C ARG A 164 47.65 -2.21 18.59
N ILE A 165 46.37 -1.95 18.37
CA ILE A 165 45.27 -2.56 19.15
C ILE A 165 44.76 -3.86 18.50
N TYR A 166 44.85 -4.01 17.17
CA TYR A 166 44.45 -5.23 16.46
C TYR A 166 45.47 -5.65 15.39
N PRO A 167 46.35 -6.62 15.67
CA PRO A 167 47.10 -7.30 14.63
C PRO A 167 46.12 -8.11 13.78
N SER A 168 46.05 -7.79 12.49
CA SER A 168 45.20 -8.49 11.51
C SER A 168 45.56 -9.98 11.42
N GLU A 169 44.72 -10.86 11.96
CA GLU A 169 44.72 -12.28 11.62
C GLU A 169 43.78 -12.56 10.44
N LYS A 170 44.31 -13.21 9.41
CA LYS A 170 43.56 -13.82 8.32
C LYS A 170 42.89 -15.11 8.81
N SER A 171 41.60 -15.30 8.61
CA SER A 171 41.03 -16.61 8.19
C SER A 171 39.54 -16.54 7.81
N THR A 172 39.31 -17.11 6.63
CA THR A 172 38.21 -17.94 6.10
C THR A 172 36.85 -18.09 6.81
N ASP A 173 35.83 -18.16 5.93
CA ASP A 173 34.55 -18.89 6.02
C ASP A 173 33.33 -18.20 6.67
N VAL A 174 32.36 -17.82 5.84
CA VAL A 174 30.96 -17.61 6.25
C VAL A 174 30.02 -18.25 5.22
N GLN A 175 29.30 -19.26 5.68
CA GLN A 175 28.26 -19.99 4.98
C GLN A 175 26.95 -19.21 4.86
N ALA A 176 26.30 -19.42 3.71
CA ALA A 176 24.86 -19.56 3.47
C ALA A 176 23.88 -18.50 3.99
N VAL A 177 23.46 -17.61 3.08
CA VAL A 177 22.14 -16.98 3.10
C VAL A 177 21.33 -17.59 1.94
N GLN A 178 20.31 -18.38 2.26
CA GLN A 178 19.39 -18.98 1.29
C GLN A 178 18.41 -17.92 0.76
N TYR A 179 18.57 -17.58 -0.51
CA TYR A 179 17.65 -16.78 -1.30
C TYR A 179 16.56 -17.71 -1.86
N TYR A 180 15.28 -17.45 -1.57
CA TYR A 180 14.18 -18.19 -2.20
C TYR A 180 14.09 -17.80 -3.67
N LYS A 181 14.55 -18.72 -4.53
CA LYS A 181 14.48 -18.64 -5.99
C LYS A 181 13.11 -19.16 -6.42
N CYS A 182 12.27 -18.32 -7.02
CA CYS A 182 11.13 -18.81 -7.80
C CYS A 182 11.67 -19.54 -9.03
N GLU A 183 11.45 -20.85 -9.12
CA GLU A 183 11.80 -21.62 -10.29
C GLU A 183 10.83 -21.28 -11.44
N GLU A 184 11.36 -20.66 -12.49
CA GLU A 184 10.72 -20.64 -13.80
C GLU A 184 10.70 -22.07 -14.33
N LEU A 185 9.51 -22.65 -14.50
CA LEU A 185 9.34 -23.94 -15.15
C LEU A 185 9.61 -23.80 -16.65
N SER A 186 10.65 -24.50 -17.10
CA SER A 186 11.03 -24.68 -18.50
C SER A 186 9.86 -25.23 -19.32
N SER A 187 9.60 -24.59 -20.45
CA SER A 187 8.54 -24.95 -21.40
C SER A 187 9.03 -26.04 -22.35
N GLU A 188 9.09 -27.29 -21.92
CA GLU A 188 9.25 -28.42 -22.84
C GLU A 188 8.60 -29.68 -22.23
N GLU A 189 7.84 -30.38 -23.08
CA GLU A 189 7.12 -31.65 -22.87
C GLU A 189 5.68 -31.57 -22.32
N LEU A 190 4.76 -31.17 -23.21
CA LEU A 190 3.35 -31.58 -23.16
C LEU A 190 3.19 -32.96 -23.83
N PRO A 191 2.66 -34.00 -23.15
CA PRO A 191 2.19 -35.19 -23.84
C PRO A 191 0.84 -34.91 -24.53
N VAL A 192 0.84 -35.03 -25.86
CA VAL A 192 -0.36 -34.97 -26.72
C VAL A 192 -1.18 -36.24 -26.48
N VAL A 193 -2.36 -36.11 -25.87
CA VAL A 193 -3.32 -37.21 -25.79
C VAL A 193 -4.21 -37.18 -27.04
N LEU A 194 -3.95 -38.11 -27.96
CA LEU A 194 -4.81 -38.39 -29.11
C LEU A 194 -6.09 -39.07 -28.64
N ASN A 195 -7.21 -38.36 -28.71
CA ASN A 195 -8.55 -38.92 -28.55
C ASN A 195 -8.91 -39.75 -29.79
N ASN A 196 -8.82 -41.07 -29.70
CA ASN A 196 -9.41 -41.97 -30.69
C ASN A 196 -10.83 -42.33 -30.24
N CYS A 197 -11.83 -41.73 -30.91
CA CYS A 197 -13.21 -42.19 -30.85
C CYS A 197 -13.33 -43.53 -31.59
N LYS A 198 -13.92 -44.54 -30.94
CA LYS A 198 -14.58 -45.66 -31.58
C LYS A 198 -15.83 -46.01 -30.81
#